data_AF-A0A0U2VVS9-F1
#
_entry.id   AF-A0A0U2VVS9-F1
#
_cell.length_a   1.000
_cell.length_b   1.000
_cell.length_c   1.000
_cell.angle_alpha   90.00
_cell.angle_beta   90.00
_cell.angle_gamma   90.00
#
_symmetry.space_group_name_H-M   'P 1'
#
loop_
_entity.id
_entity.type
_entity.pdbx_description
1 polymer ?
#
loop_
_entity_poly.entity_id
_entity_poly.type
_entity_poly.pdbx_seq_one_letter_code
_entity_poly.pdbx_strand_id
1 'polypeptide(L)'
;MKEGRSVGVCPYCGIEKLLINSIDIDHFLPKAHFPFLSIHSTNLIVSCSTCNNRIKKDRMYSPILHPFYDNIDAAISFSYQPGKIKIDNKGKDATENFIKLFKLEDRYNDELIIDTLVNFIHRYAKIVKDVNDPNIDCIISSLVDQIIDDLNDIPAKALEEYYKLYRDIFTDYQKNGMAVFKNLIKDYFTYNNLKDS
;
A
#
# COMPACT_ATOMS: atom_id res chain seq x y z
N MET A 1 -17.24 -5.66 -19.87
CA MET A 1 -17.80 -4.66 -18.94
C MET A 1 -16.96 -3.41 -19.05
N LYS A 2 -17.54 -2.21 -19.20
CA LYS A 2 -16.74 -0.97 -19.18
C LYS A 2 -16.32 -0.73 -17.74
N GLU A 3 -15.02 -0.75 -17.46
CA GLU A 3 -14.50 -0.35 -16.15
C GLU A 3 -14.99 1.07 -15.82
N GLY A 4 -15.46 1.27 -14.59
CA GLY A 4 -15.91 2.58 -14.12
C GLY A 4 -14.75 3.58 -14.11
N ARG A 5 -15.04 4.86 -14.37
CA ARG A 5 -14.02 5.91 -14.25
C ARG A 5 -13.52 5.97 -12.81
N SER A 6 -12.20 5.92 -12.63
CA SER A 6 -11.54 6.07 -11.33
C SER A 6 -11.41 7.53 -10.96
N VAL A 7 -11.56 7.82 -9.67
CA VAL A 7 -11.28 9.14 -9.07
C VAL A 7 -10.12 9.12 -8.10
N GLY A 8 -9.54 7.95 -7.82
CA GLY A 8 -8.39 7.82 -6.93
C GLY A 8 -8.26 6.47 -6.26
N VAL A 9 -7.47 6.44 -5.18
CA VAL A 9 -7.43 5.35 -4.21
C VAL A 9 -8.02 5.79 -2.89
N CYS A 10 -8.53 4.84 -2.12
CA CYS A 10 -9.10 5.12 -0.81
C CYS A 10 -8.04 5.78 0.10
N PRO A 11 -8.30 6.98 0.64
CA PRO A 11 -7.31 7.73 1.41
C PRO A 11 -7.04 7.12 2.80
N TYR A 12 -7.88 6.17 3.24
CA TYR A 12 -7.66 5.42 4.48
C TYR A 12 -6.69 4.27 4.34
N CYS A 13 -6.71 3.57 3.20
CA CYS A 13 -5.98 2.32 3.05
C CYS A 13 -4.99 2.28 1.90
N GLY A 14 -5.09 3.17 0.90
CA GLY A 14 -4.23 3.14 -0.29
C GLY A 14 -4.30 1.85 -1.13
N ILE A 15 -5.21 0.94 -0.80
CA ILE A 15 -5.37 -0.38 -1.44
C ILE A 15 -6.45 -0.32 -2.53
N GLU A 16 -7.62 0.21 -2.20
CA GLU A 16 -8.82 0.09 -3.05
C GLU A 16 -8.96 1.27 -4.00
N LYS A 17 -9.12 0.99 -5.29
CA LYS A 17 -9.51 2.00 -6.29
C LYS A 17 -10.92 2.53 -6.04
N LEU A 18 -11.05 3.85 -6.12
CA LEU A 18 -12.30 4.57 -5.99
C LEU A 18 -12.94 4.74 -7.38
N LEU A 19 -13.86 3.84 -7.73
CA LEU A 19 -14.64 3.94 -8.96
C LEU A 19 -15.90 4.77 -8.70
N ILE A 20 -16.26 5.68 -9.61
CA ILE A 20 -17.42 6.59 -9.45
C ILE A 20 -18.71 5.86 -9.03
N ASN A 21 -18.91 4.63 -9.49
CA ASN A 21 -20.08 3.81 -9.20
C ASN A 21 -19.98 2.96 -7.92
N SER A 22 -18.86 2.96 -7.22
CA SER A 22 -18.63 2.13 -6.02
C SER A 22 -17.88 2.85 -4.89
N ILE A 23 -17.69 4.17 -5.00
CA ILE A 23 -17.21 5.00 -3.89
C ILE A 23 -18.28 5.17 -2.82
N ASP A 24 -17.82 5.44 -1.61
CA ASP A 24 -18.66 5.80 -0.48
C ASP A 24 -18.17 7.11 0.16
N ILE A 25 -19.04 7.78 0.89
CA ILE A 25 -18.73 9.02 1.60
C ILE A 25 -18.81 8.73 3.10
N ASP A 26 -17.64 8.57 3.72
CA ASP A 26 -17.52 8.38 5.17
C ASP A 26 -17.71 9.72 5.89
N HIS A 27 -18.31 9.65 7.08
CA HIS A 27 -18.29 10.73 8.04
C HIS A 27 -17.08 10.52 8.97
N PHE A 28 -16.00 11.29 8.78
CA PHE A 28 -14.76 11.13 9.56
C PHE A 28 -15.06 11.06 11.06
N LEU A 29 -15.84 12.02 11.55
CA LEU A 29 -16.55 11.98 12.82
C LEU A 29 -17.91 11.30 12.62
N PRO A 30 -18.15 10.12 13.24
CA PRO A 30 -19.34 9.33 13.02
C PRO A 30 -20.64 10.09 13.24
N LYS A 31 -21.57 9.99 12.29
CA LYS A 31 -22.90 10.61 12.38
C LYS A 31 -23.67 10.17 13.62
N ALA A 32 -23.49 8.92 14.08
CA ALA A 32 -24.12 8.41 15.29
C ALA A 32 -23.75 9.19 16.56
N HIS A 33 -22.56 9.81 16.58
CA HIS A 33 -22.05 10.58 17.73
C HIS A 33 -22.04 12.09 17.47
N PHE A 34 -21.89 12.50 16.20
CA PHE A 34 -21.74 13.89 15.78
C PHE A 34 -22.71 14.25 14.65
N PRO A 35 -24.05 14.14 14.85
CA PRO A 35 -25.03 14.30 13.79
C PRO A 35 -25.01 15.70 13.17
N PHE A 36 -24.72 16.74 13.96
CA PHE A 36 -24.60 18.11 13.45
C PHE A 36 -23.45 18.28 12.46
N LEU A 37 -22.36 17.53 12.62
CA LEU A 37 -21.20 17.57 11.74
C LEU A 37 -21.40 16.74 10.47
N SER A 38 -22.51 16.01 10.33
CA SER A 38 -22.72 15.10 9.19
C SER A 38 -22.87 15.81 7.84
N ILE A 39 -23.25 17.09 7.85
CA ILE A 39 -23.42 17.88 6.62
C ILE A 39 -22.17 18.69 6.25
N HIS A 40 -21.16 18.74 7.13
CA HIS A 40 -19.97 19.56 6.92
C HIS A 40 -19.02 18.84 5.96
N SER A 41 -18.62 19.50 4.88
CA SER A 41 -17.72 18.95 3.86
C SER A 41 -16.37 18.50 4.43
N THR A 42 -15.87 19.19 5.45
CA THR A 42 -14.63 18.83 6.15
C THR A 42 -14.75 17.54 6.97
N ASN A 43 -15.97 17.05 7.20
CA ASN A 43 -16.26 15.78 7.86
C ASN A 43 -16.56 14.65 6.85
N LEU A 44 -16.57 14.93 5.54
CA LEU A 44 -16.94 13.97 4.49
C LEU A 44 -15.70 13.49 3.74
N ILE A 45 -15.40 12.19 3.83
CA ILE A 45 -14.23 11.57 3.20
C ILE A 45 -14.69 10.56 2.14
N VAL A 46 -14.33 10.80 0.88
CA VAL A 46 -14.53 9.81 -0.18
C VAL A 46 -13.62 8.61 0.10
N SER A 47 -14.20 7.44 0.31
CA SER A 47 -13.48 6.24 0.73
C SER A 47 -14.10 4.97 0.15
N CYS A 48 -13.42 3.83 0.30
CA CYS A 48 -13.98 2.56 -0.10
C CYS A 48 -14.97 2.04 0.95
N SER A 49 -15.96 1.27 0.49
CA SER A 49 -16.97 0.66 1.37
C SER A 49 -16.36 -0.26 2.44
N THR A 50 -15.22 -0.89 2.16
CA THR A 50 -14.48 -1.71 3.14
C THR A 50 -14.02 -0.85 4.33
N CYS A 51 -13.38 0.30 4.08
CA CYS A 51 -12.94 1.21 5.13
C CYS A 51 -14.13 1.82 5.88
N ASN A 52 -15.12 2.34 5.15
CA ASN A 52 -16.27 3.03 5.75
C ASN A 52 -17.19 2.04 6.49
N ASN A 53 -17.86 1.14 5.77
CA ASN A 53 -18.99 0.37 6.28
C ASN A 53 -18.61 -0.90 7.02
N ARG A 54 -17.46 -1.50 6.71
CA ARG A 54 -17.05 -2.79 7.30
C ARG A 54 -16.10 -2.58 8.47
N ILE A 55 -15.12 -1.71 8.30
CA ILE A 55 -14.08 -1.46 9.28
C ILE A 55 -14.48 -0.30 10.19
N LYS A 56 -14.37 0.96 9.76
CA LYS A 56 -14.56 2.11 10.66
C LYS A 56 -15.94 2.13 11.30
N LYS A 57 -17.02 2.07 10.52
CA LYS A 57 -18.40 2.23 10.99
C LYS A 57 -18.51 3.50 11.86
N ASP A 58 -19.10 3.36 13.05
CA ASP A 58 -19.17 4.43 14.04
C ASP A 58 -17.98 4.47 15.01
N ARG A 59 -16.92 3.67 14.77
CA ARG A 59 -15.73 3.68 15.63
C ARG A 59 -14.87 4.91 15.35
N MET A 60 -14.31 5.47 16.41
CA MET A 60 -13.38 6.59 16.34
C MET A 60 -12.32 6.44 17.42
N TYR A 61 -11.07 6.68 17.06
CA TYR A 61 -9.97 6.86 18.01
C TYR A 61 -9.56 8.32 18.07
N SER A 62 -9.06 8.78 19.21
CA SER A 62 -8.56 10.15 19.39
C SER A 62 -7.28 10.11 20.23
N PRO A 63 -6.18 10.74 19.77
CA PRO A 63 -6.05 11.44 18.48
C PRO A 63 -6.03 10.47 17.28
N ILE A 64 -6.30 10.95 16.07
CA ILE A 64 -6.23 10.15 14.83
C ILE A 64 -5.88 11.05 13.63
N LEU A 65 -5.14 10.50 12.66
CA LEU A 65 -4.81 11.22 11.43
C LEU A 65 -6.06 11.46 10.56
N HIS A 66 -6.19 12.70 10.09
CA HIS A 66 -7.18 13.11 9.12
C HIS A 66 -6.59 13.07 7.70
N PRO A 67 -7.20 12.32 6.74
CA PRO A 67 -6.57 12.10 5.44
C PRO A 67 -6.33 13.32 4.56
N PHE A 68 -7.05 14.42 4.80
CA PHE A 68 -6.85 15.67 4.05
C PHE A 68 -5.99 16.72 4.77
N TYR A 69 -5.76 16.58 6.07
CA TYR A 69 -5.07 17.60 6.86
C TYR A 69 -3.72 17.12 7.39
N ASP A 70 -3.56 15.81 7.56
CA ASP A 70 -2.32 15.21 8.04
C ASP A 70 -1.53 14.57 6.90
N ASN A 71 -0.20 14.62 7.03
CA ASN A 71 0.70 13.96 6.10
C ASN A 71 0.83 12.46 6.44
N ILE A 72 -0.17 11.68 6.05
CA ILE A 72 -0.18 10.21 6.23
C ILE A 72 1.03 9.57 5.53
N ASP A 73 1.43 10.11 4.38
CA ASP A 73 2.56 9.57 3.61
C ASP A 73 3.88 9.60 4.41
N ALA A 74 4.12 10.68 5.14
CA ALA A 74 5.28 10.79 6.04
C ALA A 74 5.10 10.03 7.35
N ALA A 75 3.86 9.81 7.80
CA ALA A 75 3.57 9.16 9.07
C ALA A 75 3.71 7.63 9.02
N ILE A 76 3.51 7.03 7.85
CA ILE A 76 3.50 5.58 7.65
C ILE A 76 4.52 5.22 6.58
N SER A 77 5.35 4.20 6.79
CA SER A 77 6.20 3.64 5.74
C SER A 77 6.10 2.12 5.68
N PHE A 78 6.28 1.55 4.48
CA PHE A 78 6.27 0.10 4.28
C PHE A 78 7.69 -0.45 4.11
N SER A 79 7.93 -1.63 4.67
CA SER A 79 9.09 -2.45 4.38
C SER A 79 8.67 -3.91 4.15
N TYR A 80 9.50 -4.68 3.46
CA TYR A 80 9.21 -6.10 3.21
C TYR A 80 10.13 -7.00 4.02
N GLN A 81 9.52 -7.99 4.67
CA GLN A 81 10.18 -9.15 5.27
C GLN A 81 9.64 -10.40 4.55
N PRO A 82 10.38 -11.53 4.53
CA PRO A 82 9.92 -12.71 3.83
C PRO A 82 8.48 -13.10 4.18
N GLY A 83 7.60 -13.12 3.16
CA GLY A 83 6.17 -13.40 3.30
C GLY A 83 5.35 -12.39 4.12
N LYS A 84 5.88 -11.20 4.43
CA LYS A 84 5.21 -10.21 5.28
C LYS A 84 5.54 -8.77 4.91
N ILE A 85 4.51 -7.95 4.69
CA ILE A 85 4.63 -6.50 4.61
C ILE A 85 4.59 -5.94 6.03
N LYS A 86 5.63 -5.20 6.41
CA LYS A 86 5.73 -4.52 7.70
C LYS A 86 5.36 -3.05 7.52
N ILE A 87 4.54 -2.53 8.44
CA ILE A 87 4.21 -1.11 8.52
C ILE A 87 4.99 -0.48 9.67
N ASP A 88 5.75 0.56 9.39
CA ASP A 88 6.47 1.32 10.40
C ASP A 88 5.73 2.62 10.70
N ASN A 89 5.37 2.83 11.97
CA ASN A 89 4.85 4.09 12.46
C ASN A 89 5.99 5.10 12.63
N LYS A 90 5.98 6.17 11.82
CA LYS A 90 6.93 7.31 11.90
C LYS A 90 6.33 8.53 12.59
N GLY A 91 5.06 8.49 12.96
CA GLY A 91 4.36 9.55 13.66
C GLY A 91 4.22 9.29 15.16
N LYS A 92 3.10 9.72 15.72
CA LYS A 92 2.76 9.60 17.15
C LYS A 92 1.53 8.68 17.33
N ASP A 93 0.86 8.79 18.47
CA ASP A 93 -0.35 8.03 18.83
C ASP A 93 -1.45 8.10 17.76
N ALA A 94 -1.59 9.25 17.09
CA ALA A 94 -2.56 9.43 16.01
C ALA A 94 -2.35 8.45 14.85
N THR A 95 -1.10 8.16 14.52
CA THR A 95 -0.71 7.22 13.45
C THR A 95 -0.99 5.79 13.87
N GLU A 96 -0.63 5.41 15.10
CA GLU A 96 -0.91 4.08 15.62
C GLU A 96 -2.42 3.81 15.64
N ASN A 97 -3.20 4.79 16.09
CA ASN A 97 -4.64 4.74 16.07
C ASN A 97 -5.20 4.60 14.65
N PHE A 98 -4.63 5.29 13.67
CA PHE A 98 -5.02 5.17 12.27
C PHE A 98 -4.75 3.76 11.72
N ILE A 99 -3.54 3.24 11.93
CA ILE A 99 -3.14 1.88 11.52
C ILE A 99 -4.08 0.83 12.12
N LYS A 100 -4.38 0.95 13.42
CA LYS A 100 -5.27 0.04 14.15
C LYS A 100 -6.72 0.14 13.69
N LEU A 101 -7.26 1.37 13.56
CA LEU A 101 -8.66 1.58 13.19
C LEU A 101 -8.96 0.97 11.82
N PHE A 102 -8.09 1.21 10.83
CA PHE A 102 -8.26 0.73 9.46
C PHE A 102 -7.67 -0.66 9.20
N LYS A 103 -7.13 -1.30 10.25
CA LYS A 103 -6.53 -2.63 10.21
C LYS A 103 -5.48 -2.77 9.11
N LEU A 104 -4.61 -1.78 8.96
CA LEU A 104 -3.69 -1.73 7.83
C LEU A 104 -2.73 -2.93 7.83
N GLU A 105 -2.25 -3.36 9.00
CA GLU A 105 -1.38 -4.55 9.11
C GLU A 105 -2.04 -5.80 8.51
N ASP A 106 -3.27 -6.12 8.93
CA ASP A 106 -4.01 -7.28 8.42
C ASP A 106 -4.25 -7.17 6.92
N ARG A 107 -4.61 -5.97 6.46
CA ARG A 107 -4.98 -5.75 5.06
C ARG A 107 -3.79 -5.81 4.12
N TYR A 108 -2.67 -5.21 4.48
CA TYR A 108 -1.46 -5.28 3.64
C TYR A 108 -0.82 -6.66 3.67
N ASN A 109 -1.14 -7.50 4.66
CA ASN A 109 -0.70 -8.90 4.72
C ASN A 109 -1.77 -9.89 4.24
N ASP A 110 -2.80 -9.42 3.52
CA ASP A 110 -3.68 -10.31 2.78
C ASP A 110 -2.89 -11.06 1.70
N GLU A 111 -3.17 -12.35 1.54
CA GLU A 111 -2.44 -13.25 0.63
C GLU A 111 -2.44 -12.70 -0.80
N LEU A 112 -3.56 -12.11 -1.25
CA LEU A 112 -3.66 -11.54 -2.60
C LEU A 112 -2.72 -10.33 -2.79
N ILE A 113 -2.53 -9.52 -1.74
CA ILE A 113 -1.67 -8.33 -1.80
C ILE A 113 -0.19 -8.74 -1.79
N ILE A 114 0.16 -9.71 -0.96
CA ILE A 114 1.51 -10.30 -0.96
C ILE A 114 1.79 -10.92 -2.33
N ASP A 115 0.88 -11.73 -2.86
CA ASP A 115 1.00 -12.33 -4.20
C ASP A 115 1.08 -11.27 -5.31
N THR A 116 0.35 -10.15 -5.19
CA THR A 116 0.42 -9.06 -6.17
C THR A 116 1.80 -8.39 -6.14
N LEU A 117 2.35 -8.11 -4.96
CA LEU A 117 3.70 -7.56 -4.80
C LEU A 117 4.75 -8.53 -5.37
N VAL A 118 4.65 -9.81 -5.00
CA VAL A 118 5.52 -10.87 -5.46
C VAL A 118 5.46 -10.98 -6.98
N ASN A 119 4.27 -11.04 -7.59
CA ASN A 119 4.09 -11.09 -9.05
C ASN A 119 4.60 -9.83 -9.77
N PHE A 120 4.44 -8.65 -9.16
CA PHE A 120 5.03 -7.41 -9.69
C PHE A 120 6.55 -7.57 -9.80
N ILE A 121 7.20 -8.10 -8.76
CA ILE A 121 8.64 -8.35 -8.75
C ILE A 121 9.00 -9.48 -9.71
N HIS A 122 8.19 -10.54 -9.82
CA HIS A 122 8.38 -11.64 -10.76
C HIS A 122 8.56 -11.13 -12.20
N ARG A 123 7.82 -10.09 -12.59
CA ARG A 123 7.93 -9.47 -13.92
C ARG A 123 9.36 -8.98 -14.20
N TYR A 124 10.02 -8.41 -13.20
CA TYR A 124 11.38 -7.89 -13.30
C TYR A 124 12.43 -8.97 -13.01
N ALA A 125 12.15 -9.90 -12.09
CA ALA A 125 13.03 -11.00 -11.73
C ALA A 125 13.28 -11.98 -12.90
N LYS A 126 12.36 -12.11 -13.87
CA LYS A 126 12.61 -12.88 -15.12
C LYS A 126 13.83 -12.39 -15.91
N ILE A 127 14.27 -11.16 -15.68
CA ILE A 127 15.49 -10.61 -16.30
C ILE A 127 16.75 -11.17 -15.60
N VAL A 128 16.63 -11.55 -14.32
CA VAL A 128 17.68 -12.25 -13.57
C VAL A 128 17.69 -13.72 -13.98
N LYS A 129 18.68 -14.12 -14.78
CA LYS A 129 18.81 -15.50 -15.29
C LYS A 129 19.35 -16.48 -14.26
N ASP A 130 20.19 -16.01 -13.33
CA ASP A 130 20.80 -16.82 -12.27
C ASP A 130 21.00 -15.94 -11.03
N VAL A 131 20.45 -16.39 -9.90
CA VAL A 131 20.61 -15.72 -8.59
C VAL A 131 22.01 -15.86 -8.01
N ASN A 132 22.82 -16.78 -8.56
CA ASN A 132 24.22 -16.99 -8.18
C ASN A 132 25.21 -16.30 -9.12
N ASP A 133 24.74 -15.48 -10.08
CA ASP A 133 25.61 -14.72 -10.98
C ASP A 133 26.55 -13.82 -10.15
N PRO A 134 27.87 -13.82 -10.39
CA PRO A 134 28.80 -12.95 -9.67
C PRO A 134 28.50 -11.45 -9.84
N ASN A 135 27.75 -11.07 -10.88
CA ASN A 135 27.30 -9.70 -11.15
C ASN A 135 25.87 -9.43 -10.68
N ILE A 136 25.25 -10.34 -9.90
CA ILE A 136 23.84 -10.24 -9.47
C ILE A 136 23.51 -8.89 -8.83
N ASP A 137 24.42 -8.33 -8.04
CA ASP A 137 24.20 -7.05 -7.37
C ASP A 137 24.09 -5.88 -8.37
N CYS A 138 24.87 -5.90 -9.46
CA CYS A 138 24.79 -4.91 -10.54
C CYS A 138 23.49 -5.03 -11.34
N ILE A 139 23.09 -6.28 -11.65
CA ILE A 139 21.84 -6.58 -12.36
C ILE A 139 20.64 -6.10 -11.53
N ILE A 140 20.64 -6.39 -10.23
CA ILE A 140 19.58 -5.94 -9.32
C ILE A 140 19.52 -4.42 -9.26
N SER A 141 20.66 -3.72 -9.16
CA SER A 141 20.68 -2.25 -9.14
C SER A 141 20.02 -1.66 -10.38
N SER A 142 20.41 -2.13 -11.57
CA SER A 142 19.82 -1.67 -12.82
C SER A 142 18.32 -1.96 -12.92
N LEU A 143 17.85 -3.07 -12.36
CA LEU A 143 16.43 -3.41 -12.32
C LEU A 143 15.65 -2.50 -11.40
N VAL A 144 16.19 -2.16 -10.22
CA VAL A 144 15.51 -1.27 -9.30
C VAL A 144 15.46 0.15 -9.85
N ASP A 145 16.54 0.63 -10.48
CA ASP A 145 16.53 1.93 -11.15
C ASP A 145 15.44 1.97 -12.22
N GLN A 146 15.32 0.90 -13.04
CA GLN A 146 14.24 0.79 -14.02
C GLN A 146 12.84 0.76 -13.37
N ILE A 147 12.66 0.04 -12.25
CA ILE A 147 11.38 0.00 -11.52
C ILE A 147 11.04 1.39 -10.96
N ILE A 148 12.02 2.10 -10.41
CA ILE A 148 11.83 3.44 -9.85
C ILE A 148 11.48 4.42 -10.97
N ASP A 149 12.16 4.34 -12.10
CA ASP A 149 11.84 5.13 -13.29
C ASP A 149 10.43 4.80 -13.79
N ASP A 150 10.07 3.51 -13.89
CA ASP A 150 8.71 3.06 -14.21
C ASP A 150 7.68 3.51 -13.15
N LEU A 151 8.06 3.77 -11.91
CA LEU A 151 7.14 4.32 -10.90
C LEU A 151 7.04 5.85 -10.97
N ASN A 152 8.08 6.51 -11.46
CA ASN A 152 8.18 7.97 -11.60
C ASN A 152 7.61 8.49 -12.93
N ASP A 153 7.68 7.70 -14.01
CA ASP A 153 7.35 8.13 -15.39
C ASP A 153 5.86 8.05 -15.74
N ILE A 154 5.00 7.53 -14.85
CA ILE A 154 3.56 7.64 -15.07
C ILE A 154 3.01 8.91 -14.43
N PRO A 155 2.53 9.87 -15.24
CA PRO A 155 1.88 11.06 -14.72
C PRO A 155 0.54 10.65 -14.05
N ALA A 156 0.25 11.18 -12.85
CA ALA A 156 -0.97 10.98 -12.05
C ALA A 156 -1.05 9.77 -11.09
N LYS A 157 0.04 9.03 -10.84
CA LYS A 157 0.04 7.78 -10.03
C LYS A 157 -0.15 7.87 -8.52
N ALA A 158 -0.22 9.05 -7.90
CA ALA A 158 -0.68 9.15 -6.51
C ALA A 158 -2.11 8.58 -6.31
N LEU A 159 -2.81 8.30 -7.41
CA LEU A 159 -4.15 7.74 -7.51
C LEU A 159 -4.17 6.25 -7.93
N GLU A 160 -3.02 5.56 -7.95
CA GLU A 160 -2.95 4.13 -8.24
C GLU A 160 -2.84 3.26 -6.98
N GLU A 161 -3.46 2.08 -7.05
CA GLU A 161 -3.45 1.09 -5.98
C GLU A 161 -2.03 0.69 -5.65
N TYR A 162 -1.72 0.57 -4.35
CA TYR A 162 -0.42 0.13 -3.85
C TYR A 162 0.77 1.03 -4.23
N TYR A 163 0.57 2.20 -4.84
CA TYR A 163 1.66 3.08 -5.26
C TYR A 163 2.66 3.36 -4.12
N LYS A 164 2.15 3.76 -2.95
CA LYS A 164 2.98 3.99 -1.76
C LYS A 164 3.71 2.73 -1.29
N LEU A 165 3.03 1.59 -1.28
CA LEU A 165 3.62 0.31 -0.88
C LEU A 165 4.83 -0.01 -1.77
N TYR A 166 4.66 0.03 -3.09
CA TYR A 166 5.74 -0.22 -4.03
C TYR A 166 6.86 0.81 -3.88
N ARG A 167 6.52 2.10 -3.91
CA ARG A 167 7.50 3.17 -3.77
C ARG A 167 8.33 3.02 -2.50
N ASP A 168 7.71 2.75 -1.35
CA ASP A 168 8.44 2.60 -0.08
C ASP A 168 9.33 1.34 -0.08
N ILE A 169 8.86 0.20 -0.59
CA ILE A 169 9.67 -1.04 -0.70
C ILE A 169 10.87 -0.84 -1.64
N PHE A 170 10.68 -0.20 -2.80
CA PHE A 170 11.77 0.05 -3.75
C PHE A 170 12.66 1.23 -3.34
N THR A 171 12.19 2.18 -2.54
CA THR A 171 13.05 3.21 -1.94
C THR A 171 13.88 2.63 -0.80
N ASP A 172 13.33 1.69 -0.02
CA ASP A 172 14.09 0.97 1.01
C ASP A 172 15.26 0.20 0.38
N TYR A 173 15.13 -0.28 -0.85
CA TYR A 173 16.26 -0.80 -1.63
C TYR A 173 17.40 0.24 -1.81
N GLN A 174 17.13 1.50 -2.13
CA GLN A 174 18.23 2.47 -2.26
C GLN A 174 19.01 2.68 -0.94
N LYS A 175 18.40 2.33 0.21
CA LYS A 175 19.01 2.47 1.55
C LYS A 175 19.58 1.16 2.11
N ASN A 176 18.96 0.02 1.80
CA ASN A 176 19.22 -1.32 2.37
C ASN A 176 19.41 -2.42 1.29
N GLY A 177 19.62 -1.99 0.04
CA GLY A 177 19.52 -2.66 -1.26
C GLY A 177 19.52 -4.16 -1.37
N MET A 178 20.63 -4.82 -1.07
CA MET A 178 20.74 -6.22 -1.45
C MET A 178 19.79 -7.14 -0.68
N ALA A 179 19.50 -6.87 0.59
CA ALA A 179 18.83 -7.85 1.45
C ALA A 179 17.34 -8.01 1.12
N VAL A 180 16.62 -6.90 0.92
CA VAL A 180 15.16 -6.92 0.68
C VAL A 180 14.84 -7.54 -0.67
N PHE A 181 15.57 -7.15 -1.73
CA PHE A 181 15.35 -7.70 -3.07
C PHE A 181 15.83 -9.15 -3.17
N LYS A 182 16.94 -9.54 -2.51
CA LYS A 182 17.34 -10.95 -2.42
C LYS A 182 16.30 -11.78 -1.68
N ASN A 183 15.66 -11.25 -0.64
CA ASN A 183 14.59 -11.96 0.06
C ASN A 183 13.35 -12.10 -0.83
N LEU A 184 12.93 -11.04 -1.52
CA LEU A 184 11.81 -11.08 -2.47
C LEU A 184 12.06 -12.07 -3.62
N ILE A 185 13.28 -12.10 -4.17
CA ILE A 185 13.68 -13.08 -5.19
C ILE A 185 13.76 -14.51 -4.59
N LYS A 186 14.29 -14.68 -3.38
CA LYS A 186 14.34 -16.01 -2.74
C LYS A 186 12.93 -16.55 -2.50
N ASP A 187 12.01 -15.69 -2.08
CA ASP A 187 10.61 -16.07 -1.90
C ASP A 187 9.94 -16.40 -3.24
N TYR A 188 10.26 -15.67 -4.33
CA TYR A 188 9.90 -16.06 -5.71
C TYR A 188 10.28 -17.51 -6.00
N PHE A 189 11.54 -17.87 -5.77
CA PHE A 189 12.05 -19.20 -6.16
C PHE A 189 11.50 -20.29 -5.23
N THR A 190 11.32 -19.98 -3.95
CA THR A 190 10.73 -20.90 -2.98
C THR A 190 9.25 -21.17 -3.27
N TYR A 191 8.48 -20.13 -3.59
CA TYR A 191 7.05 -20.24 -3.92
C TYR A 191 6.80 -21.02 -5.22
N ASN A 192 7.60 -20.80 -6.26
CA ASN A 192 7.43 -21.52 -7.53
C ASN A 192 7.86 -23.00 -7.44
N ASN A 193 8.95 -23.31 -6.71
CA ASN A 193 9.36 -24.70 -6.48
C ASN A 193 8.28 -25.52 -5.74
N LEU A 194 7.45 -24.88 -4.91
CA LEU A 194 6.32 -25.52 -4.20
C LEU A 194 5.07 -25.69 -5.07
N LYS A 195 4.94 -24.98 -6.19
CA LYS A 195 3.83 -25.14 -7.14
C LYS A 195 4.11 -26.15 -8.26
N ASP A 196 5.39 -26.39 -8.55
CA ASP A 196 5.86 -27.35 -9.56
C ASP A 196 6.17 -28.75 -8.97
N SER A 197 5.86 -28.99 -7.68
CA SER A 197 5.99 -30.28 -6.97
C SER A 197 4.65 -30.85 -6.54
#